data_AF-A0A7R9BJY8-F1
#
_entry.id   AF-A0A7R9BJY8-F1
#
_cell.length_a   1.000
_cell.length_b   1.000
_cell.length_c   1.000
_cell.angle_alpha   90.00
_cell.angle_beta   90.00
_cell.angle_gamma   90.00
#
_symmetry.space_group_name_H-M   'P 1'
#
loop_
_entity.id
_entity.type
_entity.pdbx_description
1 polymer ?
#
loop_
_entity_poly.entity_id
_entity_poly.type
_entity_poly.pdbx_seq_one_letter_code
_entity_poly.pdbx_strand_id
1 'polypeptide(L)' 'MILFECKCPPAEDGFDRFACPSPDRLSRYKCIDAHALCDGFIDCPHAEDEDRMACMFYKTTKAHLDVLADALLRWARGR' A
#
# COMPACT_ATOMS: atom_id res chain seq x y z
N MET A 1 12.12 -3.59 22.79
CA MET A 1 12.05 -3.11 21.40
C MET A 1 10.63 -3.35 20.93
N ILE A 2 9.78 -2.32 21.01
CA ILE A 2 8.35 -2.44 20.74
C ILE A 2 8.19 -2.51 19.21
N LEU A 3 7.66 -3.62 18.69
CA LEU A 3 7.29 -3.76 17.29
C LEU A 3 6.03 -2.93 17.03
N PHE A 4 6.24 -1.69 16.56
CA PHE A 4 5.22 -0.90 15.89
C PHE A 4 4.93 -1.60 14.56
N GLU A 5 3.96 -2.52 14.56
CA GLU A 5 3.42 -3.02 13.32
C GLU A 5 2.27 -2.12 12.90
N CYS A 6 2.57 -1.19 11.99
CA CYS A 6 1.61 -0.62 11.06
C CYS A 6 1.06 -1.72 10.12
N LYS A 7 0.70 -2.90 10.64
CA LYS A 7 0.15 -4.00 9.85
C LYS A 7 -1.36 -3.87 9.86
N CYS A 8 -1.88 -3.44 8.73
CA CYS A 8 -3.29 -3.58 8.45
C CYS A 8 -3.64 -5.06 8.40
N PRO A 9 -4.80 -5.47 8.96
CA PRO A 9 -5.28 -6.82 8.74
C PRO A 9 -5.43 -7.07 7.24
N PRO A 10 -5.15 -8.29 6.76
CA PRO A 10 -5.35 -8.62 5.35
C PRO A 10 -6.80 -8.34 4.96
N ALA A 11 -7.01 -7.79 3.76
CA ALA A 11 -8.36 -7.59 3.25
C ALA A 11 -9.02 -8.95 2.96
N GLU A 12 -10.33 -9.04 3.19
CA GLU A 12 -11.10 -10.28 2.94
C GLU A 12 -11.17 -10.65 1.45
N ASP A 13 -10.97 -9.67 0.58
CA ASP A 13 -10.98 -9.80 -0.89
C ASP A 13 -9.59 -10.14 -1.48
N GLY A 14 -8.56 -10.23 -0.64
CA GLY A 14 -7.20 -10.55 -1.05
C GLY A 14 -6.39 -9.37 -1.61
N PHE A 15 -6.90 -8.14 -1.53
CA PHE A 15 -6.10 -6.97 -1.86
C PHE A 15 -5.18 -6.55 -0.71
N ASP A 16 -4.03 -5.99 -1.09
CA ASP A 16 -3.09 -5.43 -0.12
C ASP A 16 -3.69 -4.20 0.57
N ARG A 17 -3.51 -4.11 1.89
CA ARG A 17 -3.87 -2.94 2.69
C ARG A 17 -2.65 -2.22 3.22
N PHE A 18 -2.72 -0.89 3.18
CA PHE A 18 -1.66 0.00 3.62
C PHE A 18 -2.14 0.82 4.80
N ALA A 19 -1.27 0.99 5.79
CA ALA A 19 -1.51 1.91 6.89
C ALA A 19 -1.08 3.32 6.48
N CYS A 20 -1.93 4.31 6.73
CA CYS A 20 -1.55 5.71 6.59
C CYS A 20 -0.35 6.03 7.51
N PRO A 21 0.64 6.79 7.03
CA PRO A 21 1.85 7.09 7.80
C PRO A 21 1.57 7.87 9.10
N SER A 22 0.64 8.83 9.06
CA SER A 22 0.24 9.60 10.23
C SER A 22 -1.05 9.06 10.83
N PRO A 23 -1.18 9.10 12.17
CA PRO A 23 -2.45 8.78 12.82
C PRO A 23 -3.49 9.90 12.62
N ASP A 24 -4.76 9.57 12.84
CA ASP A 24 -5.85 10.54 12.89
C ASP A 24 -5.77 11.45 14.15
N ARG A 25 -6.72 12.38 14.27
CA ARG A 25 -6.82 13.30 15.43
C ARG A 25 -7.03 12.60 16.78
N LEU A 26 -7.40 11.32 16.77
CA LEU A 26 -7.59 10.49 17.96
C LEU A 26 -6.41 9.52 18.16
N SER A 27 -5.28 9.74 17.48
CA SER A 27 -4.08 8.91 17.53
C SER A 27 -4.28 7.47 17.02
N ARG A 28 -5.21 7.26 16.08
CA ARG A 28 -5.47 5.95 15.47
C ARG A 28 -4.89 5.88 14.06
N TYR A 29 -4.28 4.76 13.72
CA TYR A 29 -3.80 4.51 12.36
C TYR A 29 -4.96 4.04 11.48
N LYS A 30 -5.12 4.68 10.31
CA LYS A 30 -6.11 4.30 9.31
C LYS A 30 -5.49 3.33 8.32
N CYS A 31 -6.25 2.33 7.92
CA CYS A 31 -5.89 1.40 6.84
C CYS A 31 -6.72 1.70 5.60
N ILE A 32 -6.07 1.66 4.44
CA ILE A 32 -6.67 1.89 3.13
C ILE A 32 -6.31 0.74 2.20
N ASP A 33 -7.17 0.43 1.24
CA ASP A 33 -6.90 -0.59 0.23
C ASP A 33 -5.93 -0.05 -0.84
N ALA A 34 -5.16 -0.93 -1.47
CA ALA A 34 -4.20 -0.56 -2.51
C ALA A 34 -4.79 0.30 -3.65
N HIS A 35 -6.08 0.13 -3.93
CA HIS A 35 -6.79 0.89 -4.97
C HIS A 35 -7.05 2.35 -4.60
N ALA A 36 -7.09 2.66 -3.31
CA ALA A 36 -7.28 4.01 -2.78
C ALA A 36 -5.97 4.83 -2.78
N LEU A 37 -4.84 4.24 -3.21
CA LEU A 37 -3.60 4.98 -3.38
C LEU A 37 -3.58 5.67 -4.74
N CYS A 38 -3.42 7.00 -4.74
CA CYS A 38 -3.30 7.81 -5.95
C CYS A 38 -4.53 7.67 -6.88
N ASP A 39 -5.73 7.66 -6.31
CA ASP A 39 -7.01 7.59 -7.00
C ASP A 39 -7.70 8.96 -7.14
N GLY A 40 -7.16 9.98 -6.49
CA GLY A 40 -7.66 11.36 -6.51
C GLY A 40 -8.59 11.71 -5.33
N PHE A 41 -8.82 10.79 -4.40
CA PHE A 41 -9.56 11.02 -3.17
C PHE A 41 -8.60 11.02 -1.98
N ILE A 42 -8.85 11.91 -1.00
CA ILE A 42 -8.05 11.94 0.22
C ILE A 42 -8.58 10.88 1.18
N ASP A 43 -7.88 9.75 1.26
CA ASP A 43 -8.18 8.69 2.19
C ASP A 43 -7.35 8.76 3.47
N CYS A 44 -6.09 9.20 3.43
CA CYS A 44 -5.30 9.37 4.65
C CYS A 44 -5.56 10.71 5.34
N PRO A 45 -5.39 10.79 6.69
CA PRO A 45 -5.72 11.98 7.46
C PRO A 45 -5.02 13.26 6.98
N HIS A 46 -3.80 13.15 6.47
CA HIS A 46 -3.00 14.27 5.98
C HIS A 46 -2.76 14.20 4.46
N ALA A 47 -3.62 13.46 3.73
CA ALA A 47 -3.52 13.26 2.28
C ALA A 47 -2.21 12.64 1.80
N GLU A 48 -1.57 11.81 2.64
CA GLU A 48 -0.31 11.16 2.30
C GLU A 48 -0.44 10.17 1.13
N ASP A 49 -1.62 9.58 0.97
CA ASP A 49 -2.00 8.69 -0.13
C ASP A 49 -2.10 9.41 -1.49
N GLU A 50 -2.25 10.74 -1.47
CA GLU A 50 -2.36 11.60 -2.65
C GLU A 50 -1.18 12.60 -2.77
N ASP A 51 -0.08 12.32 -2.07
CA ASP A 51 1.13 13.12 -2.22
C ASP A 51 1.63 13.07 -3.67
N ARG A 52 1.79 14.24 -4.29
CA ARG A 52 2.12 14.34 -5.72
C ARG A 52 3.45 13.71 -6.05
N MET A 53 4.45 13.84 -5.18
CA MET A 53 5.79 13.31 -5.42
C MET A 53 5.80 11.79 -5.28
N ALA A 54 5.07 11.25 -4.29
CA ALA A 54 4.90 9.82 -4.11
C ALA A 54 4.09 9.18 -5.25
N CYS A 55 3.01 9.83 -5.71
CA CYS A 55 2.11 9.28 -6.72
C CYS A 55 2.68 9.26 -8.14
N MET A 56 3.60 10.15 -8.48
CA MET A 56 4.16 10.31 -9.84
C MET A 56 4.54 8.99 -10.52
N PHE A 57 5.15 8.06 -9.78
CA PHE A 57 5.62 6.78 -10.32
C PHE A 57 4.98 5.57 -9.67
N TYR A 58 4.04 5.74 -8.73
CA TYR A 58 3.50 4.63 -7.96
C TYR A 58 2.88 3.54 -8.85
N LYS A 59 1.91 3.91 -9.71
CA LYS A 59 1.19 2.94 -10.56
C LYS A 59 2.12 2.23 -11.54
N THR A 60 3.00 2.97 -12.22
CA THR A 60 3.96 2.42 -13.17
C THR A 60 4.99 1.51 -12.50
N THR A 61 5.54 1.92 -11.36
CA THR A 61 6.54 1.13 -10.61
C THR A 61 5.93 -0.14 -10.06
N LYS A 62 4.71 -0.06 -9.50
CA LYS A 62 3.97 -1.23 -9.01
C LYS A 62 3.74 -2.24 -10.13
N ALA A 63 3.24 -1.79 -11.28
CA ALA A 63 2.98 -2.68 -12.42
C ALA A 63 4.25 -3.43 -12.87
N HIS A 64 5.39 -2.75 -12.96
CA HIS A 64 6.66 -3.41 -13.31
C HIS A 64 7.15 -4.36 -12.21
N LEU A 65 6.96 -4.02 -10.94
CA LEU A 65 7.32 -4.89 -9.82
C LEU A 65 6.46 -6.16 -9.80
N ASP A 66 5.16 -6.05 -10.07
CA ASP A 66 4.24 -7.19 -10.13
C ASP A 66 4.65 -8.16 -11.25
N VAL A 67 5.09 -7.66 -12.41
CA VAL A 67 5.63 -8.47 -13.51
C VAL A 67 6.91 -9.20 -13.09
N LEU A 68 7.82 -8.51 -12.40
CA LEU A 68 9.06 -9.13 -11.90
C LEU A 68 8.77 -10.19 -10.84
N ALA A 69 7.85 -9.92 -9.91
CA ALA A 69 7.43 -10.85 -8.87
C ALA A 69 6.83 -12.11 -9.49
N ASP A 70 5.94 -11.98 -10.48
CA ASP A 70 5.37 -13.13 -11.19
C ASP A 70 6.45 -13.95 -11.92
N ALA A 71 7.39 -13.30 -12.61
CA ALA A 71 8.51 -13.99 -13.27
C ALA A 71 9.36 -14.80 -12.27
N LEU A 72 9.68 -14.21 -11.11
CA LEU A 72 10.43 -14.88 -10.04
C LEU A 72 9.65 -16.03 -9.42
N LEU A 73 8.36 -15.86 -9.18
CA LEU A 73 7.49 -16.91 -8.63
C LEU A 73 7.36 -18.10 -9.60
N ARG A 74 7.22 -17.84 -10.90
CA ARG A 74 7.21 -18.89 -11.93
C ARG A 74 8.53 -19.65 -11.98
N TRP A 75 9.65 -18.93 -11.91
CA TRP A 75 10.98 -19.56 -11.85
C TRP A 75 11.14 -20.43 -10.59
N ALA A 76 10.66 -19.97 -9.43
CA ALA A 76 10.75 -20.71 -8.17
C ALA A 76 9.86 -21.97 -8.15
N ARG A 77 8.73 -21.97 -8.88
CA ARG A 77 7.80 -23.10 -8.99
C ARG A 77 8.17 -24.12 -10.08
N GLY A 78 8.96 -23.69 -11.07
CA GLY A 78 9.43 -24.49 -12.21
C GLY A 78 10.81 -25.12 -11.99
N ARG A 79 11.25 -25.19 -10.74
CA ARG A 79 12.36 -26.01 -10.25
C ARG A 79 11.84 -26.91 -9.15
#